data_AF-C3PGI2-F1
#
_entry.id   AF-C3PGI2-F1
#
_cell.length_a   1.000
_cell.length_b   1.000
_cell.length_c   1.000
_cell.angle_alpha   90.00
_cell.angle_beta   90.00
_cell.angle_gamma   90.00
#
_symmetry.space_group_name_H-M   'P 1'
#
loop_
_entity.id
_entity.type
_entity.pdbx_description
1 polymer ?
#
loop_
_entity_poly.entity_id
_entity_poly.type
_entity_poly.pdbx_seq_one_letter_code
_entity_poly.pdbx_strand_id
1 'polypeptide(L)'
;MTGWLYWGNWAATLVADGTAVAIYIKWFGQYTSWLDAVPQWLLALGVVCSILLFNMLSVKIFGELEYWFSMIKIVALIIFMVVAIGVVILGHPNGDPTGFSLIVDAGGWLPNGLLPAVIVQGADIITTCTADKAQNQILAERHVLPGVHLNAVGGDCPGKTELESSILDKSKVFVEFPEQTRIEGEIQQKPEDFPVVEFYQVLTGQATGRDSEEQITLFDDVGFAINDFSALRYLRDSVRGTDLAPT
;
A
#
# COMPACT_ATOMS: atom_id res chain seq x y z
N MET A 1 -11.08 25.59 6.25
CA MET A 1 -10.64 24.40 7.00
C MET A 1 -9.50 23.65 6.29
N THR A 2 -9.54 23.51 4.97
CA THR A 2 -8.62 22.68 4.15
C THR A 2 -7.13 23.01 4.29
N GLY A 3 -6.75 24.29 4.42
CA GLY A 3 -5.32 24.67 4.53
C GLY A 3 -4.64 24.24 5.83
N TRP A 4 -5.38 24.26 6.95
CA TRP A 4 -4.84 23.83 8.25
C TRP A 4 -4.72 22.31 8.35
N LEU A 5 -5.65 21.56 7.73
CA LEU A 5 -5.54 20.11 7.60
C LEU A 5 -4.38 19.71 6.69
N TYR A 6 -4.19 20.41 5.57
CA TYR A 6 -3.05 20.21 4.68
C TYR A 6 -1.71 20.46 5.40
N TRP A 7 -1.59 21.58 6.12
CA TRP A 7 -0.41 21.87 6.91
C TRP A 7 -0.17 20.82 8.00
N GLY A 8 -1.23 20.39 8.70
CA GLY A 8 -1.16 19.35 9.71
C GLY A 8 -0.69 18.00 9.16
N ASN A 9 -1.17 17.62 7.97
CA ASN A 9 -0.70 16.43 7.27
C ASN A 9 0.80 16.53 6.95
N TRP A 10 1.26 17.64 6.38
CA TRP A 10 2.68 17.84 6.09
C TRP A 10 3.57 17.84 7.34
N ALA A 11 3.08 18.41 8.44
CA ALA A 11 3.79 18.36 9.72
C ALA A 11 3.89 16.92 10.25
N ALA A 12 2.81 16.14 10.16
CA ALA A 12 2.81 14.73 10.56
C ALA A 12 3.74 13.88 9.67
N THR A 13 3.71 14.07 8.36
CA THR A 13 4.62 13.40 7.40
C THR A 13 6.09 13.72 7.71
N LEU A 14 6.43 14.98 7.98
CA LEU A 14 7.80 15.37 8.34
C LEU A 14 8.30 14.66 9.60
N VAL A 15 7.45 14.54 10.62
CA VAL A 15 7.78 13.85 11.87
C VAL A 15 7.94 12.34 11.65
N ALA A 16 7.07 11.74 10.83
CA ALA A 16 7.14 10.33 10.47
C ALA A 16 8.45 10.02 9.72
N ASP A 17 8.76 10.80 8.68
CA ASP A 17 9.99 10.65 7.89
C ASP A 17 11.25 10.87 8.74
N GLY A 18 11.25 11.90 9.59
CA GLY A 18 12.36 12.17 10.52
C GLY A 18 12.59 11.03 11.51
N THR A 19 11.51 10.41 11.98
CA THR A 19 11.59 9.24 12.87
C THR A 19 12.10 8.01 12.13
N ALA A 20 11.66 7.77 10.89
CA ALA A 20 12.16 6.68 10.07
C ALA A 20 13.66 6.81 9.79
N VAL A 21 14.14 8.02 9.46
CA VAL A 21 15.57 8.31 9.29
C VAL A 21 16.33 8.05 10.60
N ALA A 22 15.80 8.45 11.75
CA ALA A 22 16.42 8.20 13.04
C ALA A 22 16.55 6.70 13.37
N ILE A 23 15.52 5.90 13.07
CA ILE A 23 15.56 4.44 13.20
C ILE A 23 16.63 3.86 12.29
N TYR A 24 16.70 4.33 11.04
CA TYR A 24 17.70 3.87 10.08
C TYR A 24 19.13 4.20 10.54
N ILE A 25 19.37 5.41 11.05
CA ILE A 25 20.66 5.79 11.65
C ILE A 25 20.96 4.91 12.87
N LYS A 26 19.98 4.69 13.74
CA LYS A 26 20.13 3.84 14.94
C LYS A 26 20.49 2.40 14.58
N TRP A 27 19.96 1.87 13.48
CA TRP A 27 20.29 0.54 12.98
C TRP A 27 21.79 0.39 12.67
N PHE A 28 22.49 1.44 12.25
CA PHE A 28 23.96 1.42 12.08
C PHE A 28 24.73 1.42 13.42
N GLY A 29 24.05 1.63 14.55
CA GLY A 29 24.62 1.48 15.89
C GLY A 29 25.22 0.09 16.12
N GLN A 30 24.69 -0.96 15.47
CA GLN A 30 25.24 -2.31 15.55
C GLN A 30 26.71 -2.41 15.09
N TYR A 31 27.19 -1.47 14.26
CA TYR A 31 28.56 -1.44 13.77
C TYR A 31 29.47 -0.49 14.57
N THR A 32 28.89 0.41 15.39
CA THR A 32 29.65 1.43 16.11
C THR A 32 29.07 1.72 17.50
N SER A 33 29.87 1.46 18.53
CA SER A 33 29.46 1.55 19.94
C SER A 33 29.03 2.94 20.40
N TRP A 34 29.62 4.00 19.83
CA TRP A 34 29.24 5.38 20.17
C TRP A 34 27.85 5.75 19.64
N LEU A 35 27.46 5.22 18.48
CA LEU A 35 26.16 5.47 17.86
C LEU A 35 25.06 4.66 18.53
N ASP A 36 25.38 3.44 18.96
CA ASP A 36 24.48 2.61 19.75
C ASP A 36 24.16 3.21 21.13
N ALA A 37 25.08 4.00 21.71
CA ALA A 37 24.80 4.70 22.96
C ALA A 37 23.81 5.87 22.81
N VAL A 38 23.55 6.36 21.58
CA VAL A 38 22.68 7.51 21.35
C VAL A 38 21.20 7.09 21.36
N PRO A 39 20.34 7.70 22.20
CA PRO A 39 18.89 7.48 22.15
C PRO A 39 18.27 7.88 20.81
N GLN A 40 17.28 7.11 20.34
CA GLN A 40 16.62 7.37 19.06
C GLN A 40 15.96 8.75 18.98
N TRP A 41 15.35 9.23 20.08
CA TRP A 41 14.69 10.55 20.09
C TRP A 41 15.68 11.70 19.89
N LEU A 42 16.94 11.56 20.34
CA LEU A 42 18.00 12.53 20.09
C LEU A 42 18.43 12.53 18.62
N LEU A 43 18.47 11.36 17.99
CA LEU A 43 18.71 11.24 16.54
C LEU A 43 17.56 11.88 15.73
N ALA A 44 16.31 11.61 16.09
CA ALA A 44 15.14 12.20 15.44
C ALA A 44 15.11 13.73 15.58
N LEU A 45 15.39 14.24 16.79
CA LEU A 45 15.54 15.68 17.02
C LEU A 45 16.67 16.28 16.16
N GLY A 46 17.81 15.59 16.08
CA GLY A 46 18.94 16.00 15.23
C GLY A 46 18.58 16.09 13.76
N VAL A 47 17.81 15.13 13.24
CA VAL A 47 17.30 15.13 11.85
C VAL A 47 16.38 16.33 11.61
N VAL A 48 15.42 16.58 12.49
CA VAL A 48 14.49 17.73 12.38
C VAL A 48 15.24 19.06 12.45
N CYS A 49 16.17 19.23 13.39
CA CYS A 49 17.01 20.43 13.48
C CYS A 49 17.87 20.63 12.22
N SER A 50 18.41 19.54 11.66
CA SER A 50 19.18 19.60 10.42
C SER A 50 18.30 20.06 9.25
N ILE A 51 17.11 19.49 9.10
CA ILE A 51 16.16 19.88 8.05
C ILE A 51 15.77 21.36 8.17
N LEU A 52 15.50 21.83 9.39
CA LEU A 52 15.20 23.24 9.64
C LEU A 52 16.37 24.15 9.24
N LEU A 53 17.60 23.73 9.53
CA LEU A 53 18.80 24.47 9.16
C LEU A 53 19.03 24.47 7.63
N PHE A 54 18.76 23.35 6.96
CA PHE A 54 18.76 23.27 5.50
C PHE A 54 17.66 24.13 4.86
N ASN A 55 16.49 24.23 5.50
CA ASN A 55 15.37 25.08 5.04
C ASN A 55 15.75 26.57 5.03
N MET A 56 16.69 26.98 5.88
CA MET A 56 17.22 28.35 5.91
C MET A 56 18.29 28.61 4.82
N LEU A 57 18.74 27.59 4.09
CA LEU A 57 19.72 27.78 3.01
C LEU A 57 19.06 28.46 1.79
N SER A 58 19.84 29.32 1.14
CA SER A 58 19.39 30.07 -0.04
C SER A 58 18.93 29.15 -1.17
N VAL A 59 17.85 29.55 -1.85
CA VAL A 59 17.20 28.84 -2.98
C VAL A 59 18.18 28.47 -4.10
N LYS A 60 19.28 29.23 -4.25
CA LYS A 60 20.32 28.94 -5.25
C LYS A 60 21.14 27.69 -4.90
N ILE A 61 21.45 27.48 -3.62
CA ILE A 61 22.16 26.29 -3.14
C ILE A 61 21.24 25.07 -3.25
N PHE A 62 19.93 25.26 -3.04
CA PHE A 62 18.94 24.20 -3.16
C PHE A 62 18.93 23.57 -4.56
N GLY A 63 18.93 24.37 -5.62
CA GLY A 63 18.97 23.86 -6.99
C GLY A 63 20.25 23.07 -7.32
N GLU A 64 21.41 23.50 -6.80
CA GLU A 64 22.66 22.75 -6.94
C GLU A 64 22.62 21.44 -6.16
N LEU A 65 22.08 21.43 -4.94
CA LEU A 65 21.92 20.21 -4.12
C LEU A 65 20.97 19.20 -4.76
N GLU A 66 19.84 19.64 -5.31
CA GLU A 66 18.90 18.76 -6.00
C GLU A 66 19.54 18.08 -7.21
N TYR A 67 20.37 18.81 -7.96
CA TYR A 67 21.14 18.23 -9.07
C TYR A 67 22.08 17.12 -8.58
N TRP A 68 22.87 17.38 -7.54
CA TRP A 68 23.80 16.39 -6.98
C TRP A 68 23.09 15.19 -6.36
N PHE A 69 22.00 15.40 -5.61
CA PHE A 69 21.21 14.30 -5.05
C PHE A 69 20.51 13.47 -6.13
N SER A 70 20.05 14.10 -7.22
CA SER A 70 19.51 13.39 -8.37
C SER A 70 20.57 12.53 -9.07
N MET A 71 21.80 13.04 -9.18
CA MET A 71 22.93 12.24 -9.70
C MET A 71 23.20 11.00 -8.85
N ILE A 72 23.21 11.13 -7.51
CA ILE A 72 23.38 9.98 -6.60
C ILE A 72 22.28 8.94 -6.83
N LYS A 73 21.02 9.36 -6.98
CA LYS A 73 19.90 8.45 -7.25
C LYS A 73 20.10 7.69 -8.56
N ILE A 74 20.49 8.38 -9.63
CA ILE A 74 20.73 7.75 -10.94
C ILE A 74 21.85 6.73 -10.83
N VAL A 75 22.97 7.09 -10.18
CA VAL A 75 24.09 6.17 -9.98
C VAL A 75 23.67 4.97 -9.13
N ALA A 76 22.89 5.17 -8.07
CA ALA A 76 22.38 4.08 -7.24
C ALA A 76 21.47 3.13 -8.04
N LEU A 77 20.58 3.67 -8.90
CA LEU A 77 19.74 2.87 -9.79
C LEU A 77 20.57 2.08 -10.81
N ILE A 78 21.62 2.69 -11.38
CA ILE A 78 22.52 1.99 -12.30
C ILE A 78 23.25 0.85 -11.57
N ILE A 79 23.79 1.10 -10.37
CA ILE A 79 24.47 0.07 -9.56
C ILE A 79 23.49 -1.06 -9.24
N PHE A 80 22.29 -0.72 -8.76
CA PHE A 80 21.25 -1.69 -8.46
C PHE A 80 20.88 -2.53 -9.69
N MET A 81 20.71 -1.89 -10.85
CA MET A 81 20.41 -2.56 -12.11
C MET A 81 21.53 -3.52 -12.53
N VAL A 82 22.79 -3.09 -12.43
CA VAL A 82 23.95 -3.93 -12.74
C VAL A 82 24.04 -5.12 -11.80
N VAL A 83 23.83 -4.92 -10.50
CA VAL A 83 23.81 -6.01 -9.51
C VAL A 83 22.66 -6.98 -9.79
N ALA A 84 21.44 -6.47 -10.04
CA ALA A 84 20.29 -7.29 -10.37
C ALA A 84 20.51 -8.13 -11.63
N ILE A 85 21.00 -7.53 -12.72
CA ILE A 85 21.36 -8.25 -13.95
C ILE A 85 22.46 -9.28 -13.67
N GLY A 86 23.47 -8.91 -12.88
CA GLY A 86 24.54 -9.81 -12.47
C GLY A 86 24.00 -11.03 -11.73
N VAL A 87 23.09 -10.84 -10.78
CA VAL A 87 22.41 -11.92 -10.04
C VAL A 87 21.57 -12.79 -10.98
N VAL A 88 20.87 -12.20 -11.96
CA VAL A 88 20.08 -12.95 -12.95
C VAL A 88 20.97 -13.80 -13.87
N ILE A 89 22.15 -13.32 -14.27
CA ILE A 89 23.05 -14.03 -15.19
C ILE A 89 23.93 -15.05 -14.47
N LEU A 90 24.53 -14.67 -13.34
CA LEU A 90 25.53 -15.47 -12.62
C LEU A 90 24.90 -16.39 -11.56
N GLY A 91 23.67 -16.08 -11.16
CA GLY A 91 22.91 -16.83 -10.17
C GLY A 91 23.28 -16.54 -8.72
N HIS A 92 22.51 -17.12 -7.79
CA HIS A 92 22.63 -16.87 -6.36
C HIS A 92 23.68 -17.77 -5.69
N PRO A 93 24.42 -17.31 -4.66
CA PRO A 93 25.42 -18.13 -3.96
C PRO A 93 24.86 -19.37 -3.23
N ASN A 94 23.56 -19.39 -2.94
CA ASN A 94 22.91 -20.43 -2.12
C ASN A 94 22.37 -21.62 -2.92
N GLY A 95 22.55 -21.65 -4.25
CA GLY A 95 22.22 -22.81 -5.08
C GLY A 95 20.75 -22.95 -5.50
N ASP A 96 19.89 -21.99 -5.19
CA ASP A 96 18.53 -21.93 -5.75
C ASP A 96 18.60 -21.66 -7.27
N PRO A 97 17.73 -22.27 -8.09
CA PRO A 97 17.68 -21.99 -9.52
C PRO A 97 17.37 -20.51 -9.74
N THR A 98 18.21 -19.84 -10.52
CA THR A 98 18.12 -18.40 -10.81
C THR A 98 18.35 -18.15 -12.29
N GLY A 99 17.73 -17.09 -12.81
CA GLY A 99 17.93 -16.63 -14.18
C GLY A 99 16.68 -16.77 -15.06
N PHE A 100 16.86 -16.54 -16.36
CA PHE A 100 15.76 -16.57 -17.34
C PHE A 100 15.11 -17.96 -17.47
N SER A 101 15.76 -19.03 -17.00
CA SER A 101 15.17 -20.37 -16.94
C SER A 101 13.95 -20.42 -16.03
N LEU A 102 13.91 -19.69 -14.90
CA LEU A 102 12.70 -19.61 -14.07
C LEU A 102 11.50 -19.02 -14.83
N ILE A 103 11.76 -18.01 -15.67
CA ILE A 103 10.73 -17.37 -16.49
C ILE A 103 10.26 -18.35 -17.56
N VAL A 104 11.19 -19.01 -18.27
CA VAL A 104 10.88 -19.95 -19.35
C VAL A 104 10.23 -21.24 -18.83
N ASP A 105 10.71 -21.79 -17.72
CA ASP A 105 10.20 -23.00 -17.07
C ASP A 105 8.84 -22.75 -16.40
N ALA A 106 8.57 -21.51 -15.98
CA ALA A 106 7.24 -21.06 -15.58
C ALA A 106 6.31 -20.78 -16.78
N GLY A 107 6.80 -20.89 -18.03
CA GLY A 107 6.07 -20.79 -19.30
C GLY A 107 6.38 -19.55 -20.18
N GLY A 108 7.33 -18.71 -19.79
CA GLY A 108 7.76 -17.49 -20.50
C GLY A 108 7.41 -16.20 -19.74
N TRP A 109 7.60 -15.04 -20.39
CA TRP A 109 7.21 -13.74 -19.82
C TRP A 109 5.69 -13.59 -19.64
N LEU A 110 4.94 -14.35 -20.43
CA LEU A 110 3.49 -14.44 -20.43
C LEU A 110 3.11 -15.92 -20.57
N PRO A 111 3.32 -16.73 -19.52
CA PRO A 111 3.20 -18.18 -19.61
C PRO A 111 1.81 -18.68 -19.98
N ASN A 112 0.81 -17.81 -19.80
CA ASN A 112 -0.59 -18.03 -20.14
C ASN A 112 -1.11 -17.06 -21.23
N GLY A 113 -0.21 -16.39 -21.99
CA GLY A 113 -0.55 -15.47 -23.08
C GLY A 113 -1.00 -14.06 -22.65
N LEU A 114 -1.59 -13.28 -23.57
CA LEU A 114 -2.24 -11.98 -23.30
C LEU A 114 -3.56 -12.10 -22.51
N LEU A 115 -4.05 -13.34 -22.36
CA LEU A 115 -5.33 -13.67 -21.76
C LEU A 115 -5.44 -13.47 -20.24
N PRO A 116 -4.40 -13.30 -19.39
CA PRO A 116 -4.61 -12.82 -18.01
C PRO A 116 -5.28 -11.44 -17.92
N ALA A 117 -5.19 -10.62 -18.98
CA ALA A 117 -6.04 -9.42 -19.15
C ALA A 117 -7.52 -9.76 -19.45
N VAL A 118 -7.84 -11.04 -19.64
CA VAL A 118 -9.15 -11.67 -19.89
C VAL A 118 -9.48 -12.74 -18.80
N ILE A 119 -8.52 -13.18 -17.97
CA ILE A 119 -8.68 -14.14 -16.85
C ILE A 119 -9.30 -13.39 -15.67
N VAL A 120 -10.59 -13.17 -15.83
CA VAL A 120 -11.53 -13.16 -14.73
C VAL A 120 -12.51 -14.33 -14.90
N GLN A 121 -12.48 -15.01 -16.06
CA GLN A 121 -13.38 -16.10 -16.46
C GLN A 121 -13.20 -17.44 -15.72
N GLY A 122 -12.72 -17.44 -14.48
CA GLY A 122 -12.66 -18.66 -13.65
C GLY A 122 -12.08 -18.44 -12.25
N ALA A 123 -11.92 -17.19 -11.82
CA ALA A 123 -11.43 -16.89 -10.48
C ALA A 123 -12.62 -16.88 -9.51
N ASP A 124 -12.55 -17.66 -8.44
CA ASP A 124 -13.55 -17.62 -7.36
C ASP A 124 -13.45 -16.33 -6.54
N ILE A 125 -12.24 -15.75 -6.48
CA ILE A 125 -11.93 -14.49 -5.79
C ILE A 125 -11.09 -13.61 -6.71
N ILE A 126 -11.49 -12.35 -6.85
CA ILE A 126 -10.74 -11.31 -7.57
C ILE A 126 -10.37 -10.23 -6.56
N THR A 127 -9.11 -9.82 -6.54
CA THR A 127 -8.66 -8.66 -5.75
C THR A 127 -8.15 -7.57 -6.67
N THR A 128 -8.67 -6.36 -6.54
CA THR A 128 -8.17 -5.18 -7.24
C THR A 128 -7.41 -4.29 -6.24
N CYS A 129 -6.20 -3.89 -6.62
CA CYS A 129 -5.27 -3.12 -5.77
C CYS A 129 -4.35 -2.28 -6.67
N THR A 130 -4.93 -1.54 -7.60
CA THR A 130 -4.21 -0.67 -8.54
C THR A 130 -3.99 0.70 -7.92
N ALA A 131 -2.83 1.30 -8.26
CA ALA A 131 -2.41 2.60 -7.76
C ALA A 131 -2.44 3.64 -8.89
N ASP A 132 -3.64 3.92 -9.42
CA ASP A 132 -3.87 5.00 -10.37
C ASP A 132 -4.92 5.97 -9.82
N LYS A 133 -4.64 7.28 -9.87
CA LYS A 133 -5.53 8.34 -9.35
C LYS A 133 -6.49 8.82 -10.43
N ALA A 134 -7.25 7.88 -10.99
CA ALA A 134 -8.26 8.15 -12.01
C ALA A 134 -9.47 7.23 -11.80
N GLN A 135 -10.61 7.60 -12.39
CA GLN A 135 -11.76 6.71 -12.50
C GLN A 135 -11.49 5.67 -13.59
N ASN A 136 -10.90 4.55 -13.18
CA ASN A 136 -10.57 3.47 -14.10
C ASN A 136 -11.62 2.35 -14.00
N GLN A 137 -11.92 1.73 -15.14
CA GLN A 137 -12.69 0.50 -15.20
C GLN A 137 -11.72 -0.65 -15.45
N ILE A 138 -10.87 -0.91 -14.44
CA ILE A 138 -9.91 -2.02 -14.47
C ILE A 138 -10.68 -3.34 -14.62
N LEU A 139 -11.83 -3.45 -13.94
CA LEU A 139 -12.72 -4.57 -14.04
C LEU A 139 -14.05 -4.17 -14.69
N ALA A 140 -14.35 -4.74 -15.85
CA ALA A 140 -15.63 -4.61 -16.53
C ALA A 140 -16.60 -5.72 -16.09
N GLU A 141 -17.90 -5.46 -16.21
CA GLU A 141 -18.95 -6.40 -15.81
C GLU A 141 -18.79 -7.79 -16.41
N ARG A 142 -18.49 -7.86 -17.72
CA ARG A 142 -18.28 -9.10 -18.49
C ARG A 142 -17.17 -9.99 -17.95
N HIS A 143 -16.33 -9.45 -17.07
CA HIS A 143 -15.24 -10.18 -16.46
C HIS A 143 -15.75 -11.00 -15.25
N VAL A 144 -16.75 -10.50 -14.51
CA VAL A 144 -17.22 -11.11 -13.26
C VAL A 144 -18.28 -12.18 -13.53
N LEU A 145 -17.94 -13.43 -13.19
CA LEU A 145 -18.86 -14.56 -13.29
C LEU A 145 -19.76 -14.69 -12.04
N PRO A 146 -20.90 -15.40 -12.12
CA PRO A 146 -21.68 -15.77 -10.94
C PRO A 146 -20.81 -16.51 -9.91
N GLY A 147 -21.04 -16.21 -8.64
CA GLY A 147 -20.37 -16.84 -7.49
C GLY A 147 -19.07 -16.19 -7.05
N VAL A 148 -18.53 -15.25 -7.82
CA VAL A 148 -17.25 -14.62 -7.52
C VAL A 148 -17.33 -13.69 -6.30
N HIS A 149 -16.28 -13.70 -5.49
CA HIS A 149 -16.02 -12.67 -4.49
C HIS A 149 -15.02 -11.63 -5.01
N LEU A 150 -15.38 -10.37 -4.90
CA LEU A 150 -14.54 -9.23 -5.26
C LEU A 150 -14.03 -8.58 -3.97
N ASN A 151 -12.72 -8.40 -3.87
CA ASN A 151 -12.06 -7.60 -2.85
C ASN A 151 -11.48 -6.35 -3.51
N ALA A 152 -12.20 -5.24 -3.45
CA ALA A 152 -11.82 -3.99 -4.10
C ALA A 152 -11.11 -3.09 -3.10
N VAL A 153 -9.78 -2.99 -3.22
CA VAL A 153 -8.90 -2.29 -2.26
C VAL A 153 -8.31 -1.02 -2.86
N GLY A 154 -8.20 -0.93 -4.19
CA GLY A 154 -7.51 0.19 -4.84
C GLY A 154 -8.33 1.47 -4.88
N GLY A 155 -9.66 1.42 -4.93
CA GLY A 155 -10.53 2.59 -4.87
C GLY A 155 -10.63 3.16 -3.46
N ASP A 156 -9.71 4.05 -3.08
CA ASP A 156 -9.51 4.51 -1.69
C ASP A 156 -9.63 6.03 -1.50
N CYS A 157 -10.05 6.78 -2.52
CA CYS A 157 -10.23 8.22 -2.40
C CYS A 157 -11.24 8.79 -3.43
N PRO A 158 -11.75 10.02 -3.23
CA PRO A 158 -12.75 10.60 -4.12
C PRO A 158 -12.23 10.70 -5.56
N GLY A 159 -12.98 10.15 -6.50
CA GLY A 159 -12.64 10.12 -7.93
C GLY A 159 -11.67 9.00 -8.33
N LYS A 160 -11.32 8.08 -7.42
CA LYS A 160 -10.51 6.89 -7.71
C LYS A 160 -11.34 5.64 -7.54
N THR A 161 -11.59 4.95 -8.65
CA THR A 161 -12.39 3.72 -8.72
C THR A 161 -11.72 2.73 -9.67
N GLU A 162 -11.97 1.45 -9.48
CA GLU A 162 -11.40 0.35 -10.25
C GLU A 162 -12.47 -0.48 -10.98
N LEU A 163 -13.72 -0.42 -10.51
CA LEU A 163 -14.80 -1.26 -11.01
C LEU A 163 -15.78 -0.48 -11.90
N GLU A 164 -16.31 -1.17 -12.92
CA GLU A 164 -17.48 -0.71 -13.63
C GLU A 164 -18.71 -0.66 -12.69
N SER A 165 -19.44 0.46 -12.69
CA SER A 165 -20.59 0.70 -11.79
C SER A 165 -21.64 -0.42 -11.79
N SER A 166 -21.85 -1.09 -12.93
CA SER A 166 -22.80 -2.20 -13.09
C SER A 166 -22.43 -3.44 -12.24
N ILE A 167 -21.16 -3.62 -11.88
CA ILE A 167 -20.71 -4.70 -10.98
C ILE A 167 -21.34 -4.53 -9.59
N LEU A 168 -21.44 -3.29 -9.11
CA LEU A 168 -22.04 -2.99 -7.81
C LEU A 168 -23.53 -3.38 -7.78
N ASP A 169 -24.27 -3.11 -8.87
CA ASP A 169 -25.70 -3.45 -8.95
C ASP A 169 -25.96 -4.97 -8.91
N LYS A 170 -24.97 -5.77 -9.33
CA LYS A 170 -25.05 -7.24 -9.37
C LYS A 170 -24.47 -7.91 -8.13
N SER A 171 -23.82 -7.14 -7.28
CA SER A 171 -23.11 -7.64 -6.11
C SER A 171 -23.88 -7.35 -4.83
N LYS A 172 -23.80 -8.26 -3.87
CA LYS A 172 -24.05 -7.90 -2.47
C LYS A 172 -22.82 -7.17 -1.95
N VAL A 173 -22.95 -5.88 -1.69
CA VAL A 173 -21.83 -5.00 -1.33
C VAL A 173 -21.68 -4.92 0.19
N PHE A 174 -20.48 -5.22 0.66
CA PHE A 174 -20.05 -5.14 2.04
C PHE A 174 -19.06 -3.98 2.19
N VAL A 175 -19.24 -3.19 3.23
CA VAL A 175 -18.41 -2.01 3.51
C VAL A 175 -17.95 -1.99 4.96
N GLU A 176 -16.85 -1.31 5.23
CA GLU A 176 -16.36 -1.14 6.60
C GLU A 176 -17.15 -0.07 7.37
N PHE A 177 -17.19 1.14 6.82
CA PHE A 177 -17.87 2.29 7.41
C PHE A 177 -18.59 3.10 6.31
N PRO A 178 -19.93 3.00 6.21
CA PRO A 178 -20.67 3.52 5.05
C PRO A 178 -20.42 5.00 4.74
N GLU A 179 -20.35 5.85 5.76
CA GLU A 179 -20.19 7.30 5.57
C GLU A 179 -18.87 7.65 4.86
N GLN A 180 -17.79 6.94 5.19
CA GLN A 180 -16.49 7.12 4.53
C GLN A 180 -16.47 6.42 3.17
N THR A 181 -16.91 5.16 3.09
CA THR A 181 -16.87 4.39 1.85
C THR A 181 -17.74 5.03 0.75
N ARG A 182 -18.82 5.74 1.08
CA ARG A 182 -19.61 6.54 0.11
C ARG A 182 -18.83 7.68 -0.56
N ILE A 183 -17.77 8.15 0.08
CA ILE A 183 -16.94 9.25 -0.41
C ILE A 183 -15.70 8.72 -1.15
N GLU A 184 -15.15 7.60 -0.68
CA GLU A 184 -13.81 7.13 -1.08
C GLU A 184 -13.81 5.82 -1.88
N GLY A 185 -14.80 4.95 -1.66
CA GLY A 185 -14.87 3.60 -2.20
C GLY A 185 -15.54 3.50 -3.56
N GLU A 186 -15.75 2.28 -4.04
CA GLU A 186 -16.43 2.00 -5.31
C GLU A 186 -17.89 2.50 -5.31
N ILE A 187 -18.57 2.42 -4.15
CA ILE A 187 -19.95 2.88 -4.00
C ILE A 187 -20.14 4.39 -4.19
N GLN A 188 -19.09 5.18 -4.27
CA GLN A 188 -19.19 6.61 -4.65
C GLN A 188 -19.82 6.80 -6.04
N GLN A 189 -19.81 5.75 -6.88
CA GLN A 189 -20.47 5.72 -8.20
C GLN A 189 -22.00 5.56 -8.12
N LYS A 190 -22.57 5.38 -6.93
CA LYS A 190 -23.99 5.08 -6.71
C LYS A 190 -24.72 6.18 -5.93
N PRO A 191 -26.06 6.25 -6.05
CA PRO A 191 -26.88 7.10 -5.19
C PRO A 191 -26.66 6.83 -3.69
N GLU A 192 -26.95 7.82 -2.86
CA GLU A 192 -26.77 7.75 -1.40
C GLU A 192 -27.57 6.61 -0.74
N ASP A 193 -28.74 6.30 -1.29
CA ASP A 193 -29.67 5.26 -0.85
C ASP A 193 -29.33 3.85 -1.38
N PHE A 194 -28.24 3.68 -2.13
CA PHE A 194 -27.79 2.39 -2.62
C PHE A 194 -27.53 1.42 -1.46
N PRO A 195 -28.15 0.22 -1.41
CA PRO A 195 -28.04 -0.66 -0.25
C PRO A 195 -26.63 -1.21 -0.09
N VAL A 196 -26.12 -1.20 1.14
CA VAL A 196 -24.85 -1.84 1.54
C VAL A 196 -25.03 -2.57 2.85
N VAL A 197 -24.19 -3.57 3.09
CA VAL A 197 -24.14 -4.30 4.36
C VAL A 197 -22.86 -3.92 5.09
N GLU A 198 -22.96 -3.46 6.33
CA GLU A 198 -21.77 -3.20 7.13
C GLU A 198 -21.11 -4.51 7.53
N PHE A 199 -19.81 -4.65 7.28
CA PHE A 199 -19.09 -5.92 7.44
C PHE A 199 -19.15 -6.45 8.88
N TYR A 200 -19.16 -5.57 9.90
CA TYR A 200 -19.31 -6.01 11.29
C TYR A 200 -20.65 -6.70 11.56
N GLN A 201 -21.72 -6.36 10.83
CA GLN A 201 -23.03 -6.99 10.99
C GLN A 201 -22.95 -8.46 10.55
N VAL A 202 -22.15 -8.76 9.53
CA VAL A 202 -21.87 -10.14 9.11
C VAL A 202 -21.05 -10.88 10.17
N LEU A 203 -19.99 -10.27 10.68
CA LEU A 203 -19.12 -10.87 11.71
C LEU A 203 -19.85 -11.15 13.02
N THR A 204 -20.85 -10.33 13.37
CA THR A 204 -21.66 -10.48 14.58
C THR A 204 -22.94 -11.31 14.39
N GLY A 205 -23.19 -11.80 13.17
CA GLY A 205 -24.37 -12.60 12.83
C GLY A 205 -25.68 -11.80 12.73
N GLN A 206 -25.62 -10.47 12.68
CA GLN A 206 -26.77 -9.58 12.49
C GLN A 206 -27.23 -9.53 11.03
N ALA A 207 -26.30 -9.73 10.10
CA ALA A 207 -26.56 -9.82 8.67
C ALA A 207 -25.96 -11.10 8.10
N THR A 208 -26.54 -11.60 7.01
CA THR A 208 -25.96 -12.70 6.25
C THR A 208 -24.80 -12.19 5.39
N GLY A 209 -23.73 -12.99 5.28
CA GLY A 209 -22.70 -12.79 4.28
C GLY A 209 -23.23 -13.18 2.89
N ARG A 210 -22.70 -14.26 2.33
CA ARG A 210 -23.20 -14.85 1.09
C ARG A 210 -24.53 -15.58 1.32
N ASP A 211 -25.52 -15.32 0.46
CA ASP A 211 -26.85 -15.93 0.48
C ASP A 211 -26.97 -17.14 -0.48
N SER A 212 -26.15 -17.19 -1.54
CA SER A 212 -26.12 -18.33 -2.49
C SER A 212 -24.74 -18.51 -3.14
N GLU A 213 -24.48 -19.72 -3.66
CA GLU A 213 -23.20 -20.04 -4.34
C GLU A 213 -22.97 -19.19 -5.59
N GLU A 214 -24.03 -18.83 -6.33
CA GLU A 214 -23.93 -18.01 -7.55
C GLU A 214 -23.95 -16.49 -7.27
N GLN A 215 -24.18 -16.05 -6.03
CA GLN A 215 -24.21 -14.63 -5.70
C GLN A 215 -22.84 -13.99 -5.93
N ILE A 216 -22.79 -12.81 -6.54
CA ILE A 216 -21.55 -12.03 -6.56
C ILE A 216 -21.49 -11.25 -5.25
N THR A 217 -20.34 -11.31 -4.56
CA THR A 217 -20.12 -10.56 -3.32
C THR A 217 -18.99 -9.59 -3.54
N LEU A 218 -19.14 -8.35 -3.07
CA LEU A 218 -18.13 -7.31 -3.20
C LEU A 218 -17.82 -6.77 -1.81
N PHE A 219 -16.55 -6.84 -1.40
CA PHE A 219 -16.05 -6.06 -0.29
C PHE A 219 -15.38 -4.81 -0.85
N ASP A 220 -15.97 -3.66 -0.54
CA ASP A 220 -15.51 -2.33 -0.96
C ASP A 220 -14.67 -1.75 0.19
N ASP A 221 -13.36 -1.96 0.07
CA ASP A 221 -12.35 -1.72 1.09
C ASP A 221 -11.61 -0.41 0.82
N VAL A 222 -11.79 0.57 1.72
CA VAL A 222 -11.13 1.88 1.68
C VAL A 222 -10.13 2.05 2.82
N GLY A 223 -10.04 1.07 3.72
CA GLY A 223 -9.33 1.17 4.98
C GLY A 223 -10.03 2.05 6.02
N PHE A 224 -10.31 1.46 7.18
CA PHE A 224 -10.80 2.17 8.36
C PHE A 224 -9.82 2.11 9.54
N ALA A 225 -9.76 3.19 10.33
CA ALA A 225 -8.79 3.37 11.42
C ALA A 225 -8.81 2.25 12.48
N ILE A 226 -9.90 1.50 12.61
CA ILE A 226 -9.97 0.34 13.51
C ILE A 226 -9.00 -0.78 13.10
N ASN A 227 -8.70 -0.90 11.81
CA ASN A 227 -7.76 -1.90 11.27
C ASN A 227 -6.33 -1.55 11.72
N ASP A 228 -5.93 -0.30 11.52
CA ASP A 228 -4.63 0.21 11.98
C ASP A 228 -4.50 0.11 13.50
N PHE A 229 -5.54 0.50 14.25
CA PHE A 229 -5.55 0.39 15.70
C PHE A 229 -5.38 -1.06 16.16
N SER A 230 -6.06 -2.00 15.50
CA SER A 230 -5.95 -3.43 15.81
C SER A 230 -4.56 -3.97 15.48
N ALA A 231 -4.00 -3.60 14.33
CA ALA A 231 -2.64 -3.95 13.94
C ALA A 231 -1.60 -3.38 14.92
N LEU A 232 -1.74 -2.12 15.33
CA LEU A 232 -0.87 -1.48 16.32
C LEU A 232 -0.96 -2.15 17.68
N ARG A 233 -2.16 -2.53 18.14
CA ARG A 233 -2.33 -3.29 19.38
C ARG A 233 -1.67 -4.65 19.30
N TYR A 234 -1.87 -5.37 18.19
CA TYR A 234 -1.25 -6.65 17.96
C TYR A 234 0.28 -6.55 17.96
N LEU A 235 0.84 -5.58 17.23
CA LEU A 235 2.28 -5.32 17.20
C LEU A 235 2.82 -4.97 18.58
N ARG A 236 2.18 -4.04 19.29
CA ARG A 236 2.54 -3.67 20.68
C ARG A 236 2.57 -4.90 21.57
N ASP A 237 1.55 -5.74 21.51
CA ASP A 237 1.45 -6.93 22.37
C ASP A 237 2.46 -8.01 21.96
N SER A 238 2.82 -8.08 20.68
CA SER A 238 3.83 -9.02 20.15
C SER A 238 5.27 -8.66 20.50
N VAL A 239 5.57 -7.38 20.70
CA VAL A 239 6.92 -6.92 21.08
C VAL A 239 7.10 -6.81 22.60
N ARG A 240 6.06 -7.03 23.41
CA ARG A 240 6.16 -7.01 24.87
C ARG A 240 7.18 -8.04 25.37
N GLY A 241 8.13 -7.57 26.18
CA GLY A 241 9.21 -8.41 26.72
C GLY A 241 10.37 -8.63 25.76
N THR A 242 10.37 -7.97 24.61
CA THR A 242 11.52 -7.91 23.70
C THR A 242 12.22 -6.55 23.82
N ASP A 243 13.45 -6.47 23.33
CA ASP A 243 14.23 -5.22 23.28
C ASP A 243 13.62 -4.17 22.31
N LEU A 244 12.58 -4.54 21.56
CA LEU A 244 11.84 -3.67 20.65
C LEU A 244 10.66 -2.95 21.32
N ALA A 245 10.30 -3.31 22.55
CA ALA A 245 9.23 -2.61 23.27
C ALA A 245 9.71 -1.22 23.73
N PRO A 246 8.93 -0.14 23.47
CA PRO A 246 9.22 1.15 24.08
C PRO A 246 9.09 1.03 25.60
N THR A 247 10.13 1.47 26.32
CA THR A 247 10.19 1.53 27.79
C THR A 247 9.14 2.46 28.37
#